data_AF-A0AA36C8T0-F1
#
_entry.id   AF-A0AA36C8T0-F1
#
_cell.length_a   1.000
_cell.length_b   1.000
_cell.length_c   1.000
_cell.angle_alpha   90.00
_cell.angle_beta   90.00
_cell.angle_gamma   90.00
#
_symmetry.space_group_name_H-M   'P 1'
#
loop_
_entity.id
_entity.type
_entity.pdbx_description
1 polymer ?
#
loop_
_entity_poly.entity_id
_entity_poly.type
_entity_poly.pdbx_seq_one_letter_code
_entity_poly.pdbx_strand_id
1 'polypeptide(L)'
;MVDVELLQFCMNYGKINNYMVLKGKNQAFVEFEDQMSSSLMCETLSAVPVQIRGRTMFAQYSTHQALKVDNTPRKRTETSSNGDDVS
;
A
#
# COMPACT_ATOMS: atom_id res chain seq x y z
N MET A 1 -1.84 -4.20 10.75
CA MET A 1 -1.93 -5.69 10.87
C MET A 1 -2.64 -6.30 9.67
N VAL A 2 -3.70 -5.68 9.14
CA VAL A 2 -4.31 -6.06 7.83
C VAL A 2 -3.28 -6.05 6.70
N ASP A 3 -2.31 -5.15 6.77
CA ASP A 3 -1.24 -4.95 5.77
C ASP A 3 -0.39 -6.21 5.56
N VAL A 4 -0.16 -7.00 6.61
CA VAL A 4 0.66 -8.22 6.53
C VAL A 4 -0.09 -9.34 5.81
N GLU A 5 -1.36 -9.56 6.17
CA GLU A 5 -2.20 -10.57 5.53
C GLU A 5 -2.46 -10.25 4.06
N LEU A 6 -2.64 -8.96 3.73
CA LEU A 6 -2.74 -8.50 2.36
C LEU A 6 -1.47 -8.83 1.55
N LEU A 7 -0.29 -8.52 2.10
CA LEU A 7 0.97 -8.80 1.41
C LEU A 7 1.20 -10.30 1.26
N GLN A 8 0.94 -11.10 2.30
CA GLN A 8 1.02 -12.56 2.22
C GLN A 8 0.09 -13.12 1.15
N PHE A 9 -1.13 -12.59 1.05
CA PHE A 9 -2.05 -12.97 -0.02
C PHE A 9 -1.49 -12.61 -1.41
N CYS A 10 -0.97 -11.40 -1.60
CA CYS A 10 -0.38 -10.97 -2.86
C CYS A 10 0.86 -11.82 -3.24
N MET A 11 1.66 -12.26 -2.26
CA MET A 11 2.82 -13.12 -2.50
C MET A 11 2.47 -14.48 -3.12
N ASN A 12 1.20 -14.94 -3.02
CA ASN A 12 0.75 -16.16 -3.72
C ASN A 12 0.67 -16.00 -5.24
N TYR A 13 0.64 -14.77 -5.75
CA TYR A 13 0.55 -14.46 -7.19
C TYR A 13 1.91 -14.18 -7.84
N GLY A 14 2.88 -13.70 -7.05
CA GLY A 14 4.20 -13.38 -7.54
C GLY A 14 5.03 -12.57 -6.56
N LYS A 15 6.29 -12.33 -6.94
CA LYS A 15 7.20 -11.49 -6.16
C LYS A 15 6.78 -10.03 -6.25
N ILE A 16 6.67 -9.40 -5.07
CA ILE A 16 6.28 -8.00 -4.92
C ILE A 16 7.55 -7.15 -5.03
N ASN A 17 7.54 -6.18 -5.95
CA ASN A 17 8.61 -5.20 -6.11
C ASN A 17 8.40 -4.00 -5.17
N ASN A 18 7.16 -3.51 -5.08
CA ASN A 18 6.81 -2.36 -4.25
C ASN A 18 5.35 -2.45 -3.79
N TYR A 19 5.01 -1.75 -2.70
CA TYR A 19 3.63 -1.63 -2.25
C TYR A 19 3.41 -0.31 -1.49
N MET A 20 2.18 0.17 -1.50
CA MET A 20 1.76 1.37 -0.77
C MET A 20 0.40 1.15 -0.16
N VAL A 21 0.29 1.29 1.16
CA VAL A 21 -1.00 1.21 1.87
C VAL A 21 -1.53 2.60 2.18
N LEU A 22 -2.75 2.89 1.76
CA LEU A 22 -3.44 4.15 2.03
C LEU A 22 -4.16 4.04 3.37
N LYS A 23 -3.45 4.42 4.45
CA LYS A 23 -4.01 4.46 5.80
C LYS A 23 -5.29 5.30 5.84
N GLY A 24 -6.34 4.78 6.46
CA GLY A 24 -7.65 5.43 6.56
C GLY A 24 -8.54 5.31 5.33
N LYS A 25 -8.05 4.81 4.19
CA LYS A 25 -8.86 4.58 2.97
C LYS A 25 -9.17 3.11 2.69
N ASN A 26 -8.60 2.20 3.47
CA ASN A 26 -8.75 0.76 3.28
C ASN A 26 -8.42 0.31 1.84
N GLN A 27 -7.39 0.94 1.27
CA GLN A 27 -6.89 0.71 -0.08
C GLN A 27 -5.38 0.51 -0.03
N ALA A 28 -4.86 -0.23 -1.00
CA ALA A 28 -3.44 -0.41 -1.20
C ALA A 28 -3.14 -0.52 -2.69
N PHE A 29 -1.90 -0.20 -3.04
CA PHE A 29 -1.31 -0.52 -4.33
C PHE A 29 -0.21 -1.55 -4.14
N VAL A 30 -0.12 -2.48 -5.07
CA VAL A 30 0.90 -3.52 -5.10
C VAL A 30 1.49 -3.55 -6.51
N GLU A 31 2.80 -3.49 -6.59
CA GLU A 31 3.57 -3.60 -7.82
C GLU A 31 4.29 -4.94 -7.81
N PHE A 32 3.94 -5.80 -8.76
CA PHE A 32 4.61 -7.08 -8.96
C PHE A 32 5.82 -6.93 -9.87
N GLU A 33 6.80 -7.83 -9.74
CA GLU A 33 7.95 -7.91 -10.64
C GLU A 33 7.54 -8.28 -12.08
N ASP A 34 6.47 -9.07 -12.22
CA ASP A 34 5.91 -9.49 -13.51
C ASP A 34 4.47 -8.97 -13.69
N GLN A 35 4.16 -8.53 -14.90
CA GLN A 35 2.82 -8.11 -15.30
C GLN A 35 1.81 -9.26 -15.20
N MET A 36 2.24 -10.51 -15.49
CA MET A 36 1.36 -11.68 -15.42
C MET A 36 0.79 -11.90 -14.01
N SER A 37 1.59 -11.69 -12.97
CA SER A 37 1.15 -11.77 -11.58
C SER A 37 0.06 -10.74 -11.26
N SER A 38 0.19 -9.52 -11.80
CA SER A 38 -0.81 -8.46 -11.65
C SER A 38 -2.13 -8.84 -12.34
N SER A 39 -2.06 -9.37 -13.56
CA SER A 39 -3.22 -9.81 -14.33
C SER A 39 -3.96 -10.94 -13.63
N LEU A 40 -3.24 -11.97 -13.17
CA LEU A 40 -3.82 -13.12 -12.49
C LEU A 40 -4.54 -12.70 -11.20
N MET A 41 -3.97 -11.78 -10.44
CA MET A 41 -4.62 -11.24 -9.24
C MET A 41 -5.92 -10.51 -9.57
N CYS A 42 -5.91 -9.66 -10.61
CA CYS A 42 -7.10 -8.92 -11.04
C CYS A 42 -8.20 -9.86 -11.57
N GLU A 43 -7.83 -10.85 -12.39
CA GLU A 43 -8.76 -11.85 -12.92
C GLU A 43 -9.37 -12.69 -11.80
N THR A 44 -8.56 -13.16 -10.84
CA THR A 44 -9.02 -13.98 -9.73
C THR A 44 -10.00 -13.23 -8.85
N LEU A 45 -9.68 -11.99 -8.46
CA LEU A 45 -10.57 -11.16 -7.63
C LEU A 45 -11.80 -10.65 -8.37
N SER A 46 -11.77 -10.61 -9.71
CA SER A 46 -12.94 -10.33 -10.54
C SER A 46 -13.88 -11.53 -10.66
N ALA A 47 -13.34 -12.76 -10.66
CA ALA A 47 -14.11 -13.99 -10.82
C ALA A 47 -14.61 -14.57 -9.49
N VAL A 48 -13.80 -14.45 -8.42
CA VAL A 48 -14.04 -15.09 -7.13
C VAL A 48 -13.92 -14.06 -6.00
N PRO A 49 -14.97 -13.85 -5.19
CA PRO A 49 -14.88 -12.99 -4.02
C PRO A 49 -13.94 -13.58 -2.97
N VAL A 50 -12.79 -12.95 -2.76
CA VAL A 50 -11.85 -13.33 -1.70
C VAL A 50 -12.05 -12.42 -0.49
N GLN A 51 -12.01 -12.97 0.72
CA GLN A 51 -12.14 -12.19 1.95
C GLN A 51 -10.90 -12.30 2.84
N ILE A 52 -10.50 -11.17 3.42
CA ILE A 52 -9.49 -11.09 4.49
C ILE A 52 -10.20 -10.51 5.72
N ARG A 53 -10.26 -11.28 6.83
CA ARG A 53 -10.94 -10.91 8.08
C ARG A 53 -12.40 -10.45 7.88
N GLY A 54 -13.14 -11.13 7.00
CA GLY A 54 -14.54 -10.82 6.70
C GLY A 54 -14.73 -9.57 5.81
N ARG A 55 -13.66 -9.04 5.20
CA ARG A 55 -13.74 -7.95 4.22
C ARG A 55 -13.42 -8.48 2.83
N THR A 56 -14.34 -8.28 1.89
CA THR A 56 -14.13 -8.65 0.49
C THR A 56 -13.07 -7.76 -0.16
N MET A 57 -12.13 -8.40 -0.84
CA MET A 57 -11.07 -7.77 -1.61
C MET A 57 -11.53 -7.52 -3.04
N PHE A 58 -11.08 -6.40 -3.61
CA PHE A 58 -11.24 -6.07 -5.02
C PHE A 58 -9.89 -5.62 -5.56
N ALA A 59 -9.61 -5.97 -6.81
CA ALA A 59 -8.40 -5.52 -7.51
C ALA A 59 -8.74 -5.01 -8.90
N GLN A 60 -8.02 -3.97 -9.30
CA GLN A 60 -8.06 -3.36 -10.62
C GLN A 60 -6.66 -2.84 -10.93
N TYR A 61 -6.36 -2.66 -12.21
CA TYR A 61 -5.12 -2.03 -12.63
C TYR A 61 -5.02 -0.58 -12.12
N SER A 62 -3.81 -0.18 -11.71
CA SER A 62 -3.52 1.22 -11.39
C SER A 62 -3.50 2.08 -12.66
N THR A 63 -3.72 3.38 -12.48
CA THR A 63 -3.56 4.38 -13.55
C THR A 63 -2.09 4.72 -13.84
N HIS A 64 -1.16 4.20 -13.04
CA HIS A 64 0.28 4.45 -13.15
C HIS A 64 1.04 3.12 -13.27
N GLN A 65 2.06 3.09 -14.14
CA GLN A 65 2.88 1.88 -14.38
C GLN A 65 3.80 1.53 -13.21
N ALA A 66 4.19 2.50 -12.38
CA ALA A 66 5.09 2.28 -11.26
C ALA A 66 4.67 3.12 -10.05
N LEU A 67 4.90 2.57 -8.85
CA LEU A 67 4.60 3.23 -7.59
C LEU A 67 5.67 4.26 -7.25
N LYS A 68 5.28 5.54 -7.31
CA LYS A 68 6.11 6.64 -6.79
C LYS A 68 5.87 6.76 -5.29
N VAL A 69 6.85 6.36 -4.51
CA VAL A 69 6.88 6.67 -3.08
C VAL A 69 7.63 7.99 -2.94
N ASP A 70 6.91 9.09 -2.67
CA ASP A 70 7.57 10.35 -2.33
C ASP A 70 8.39 10.15 -1.05
N ASN A 71 9.69 9.92 -1.21
CA ASN A 71 10.62 9.75 -0.12
C ASN A 71 11.01 11.09 0.52
N THR A 72 10.16 12.13 0.41
CA THR A 72 10.46 13.43 0.99
C THR A 72 10.53 13.28 2.50
N PRO A 73 11.70 13.49 3.15
CA PRO A 73 11.74 13.55 4.60
C PRO A 73 10.85 14.72 5.01
N ARG A 74 9.74 14.44 5.68
CA ARG A 74 8.96 15.48 6.35
C ARG A 74 9.91 16.12 7.36
N LYS A 75 10.49 17.27 7.02
CA LYS A 75 11.14 18.14 8.00
C LYS A 75 10.09 18.35 9.09
N ARG A 76 10.30 17.74 10.26
CA ARG A 76 9.63 18.18 11.48
C ARG A 76 10.01 19.64 11.62
N THR A 77 9.06 20.52 11.35
CA THR A 77 9.16 21.91 11.78
C THR A 77 9.06 21.85 13.30
N GLU A 78 10.20 21.80 13.97
CA GLU A 78 10.29 22.05 15.41
C GLU A 78 10.01 23.54 15.61
N THR A 79 8.72 23.89 15.67
CA THR A 79 8.28 25.11 16.34
C THR A 79 8.10 24.77 17.82
N SER A 80 9.12 25.08 18.63
CA SER A 80 8.94 25.36 20.05
C SER A 80 9.53 26.73 20.33
N SER A 81 8.62 27.68 20.43
CA SER A 81 8.78 29.05 20.89
C SER A 81 9.10 29.12 22.38
N ASN A 82 10.03 30.03 22.71
CA ASN A 82 10.07 30.97 23.85
C ASN A 82 10.10 30.48 25.30
N GLY A 83 11.10 30.99 26.03
CA GLY A 83 11.04 31.26 27.48
C GLY A 83 12.41 31.20 28.15
N ASP A 84 12.73 32.21 28.95
CA ASP A 84 13.76 32.24 30.00
C ASP A 84 15.16 32.78 29.61
N ASP A 85 15.29 34.11 29.62
CA ASP A 85 16.51 34.75 30.11
C ASP A 85 16.12 35.92 31.02
N VAL A 86 16.16 35.64 32.32
CA VAL A 86 16.19 36.64 33.40
C VAL A 86 17.57 36.59 34.03
N SER A 87 18.36 37.65 33.85
CA SER A 87 19.36 38.17 34.81
C SER A 87 19.83 39.55 34.38
#